data_AF-A0A1X7HXU7-F1
#
_entry.id   AF-A0A1X7HXU7-F1
#
_cell.length_a   1.000
_cell.length_b   1.000
_cell.length_c   1.000
_cell.angle_alpha   90.00
_cell.angle_beta   90.00
_cell.angle_gamma   90.00
#
_symmetry.space_group_name_H-M   'P 1'
#
loop_
_entity.id
_entity.type
_entity.pdbx_description
1 polymer ?
#
loop_
_entity_poly.entity_id
_entity_poly.type
_entity_poly.pdbx_seq_one_letter_code
_entity_poly.pdbx_strand_id
1 'polypeptide(L)'
;MSTPTVPLHRALAPSLGIAASFTLLHLGMVLAGLVAAVVSAGVAFLVLPRHVFSGGMDMMSTSDADYTRWDHIRPFLPGALGFLSGSVLADLPTPSVVWPFYFVSVTGVILWSFAAEGRRAAAIGRRRARRALEQTSLEDATTTRLDAADAHRELLKGLAELGAVDGIRARMWRLAGHLDREVPGVHEEVRALQQVGVVGVSTVDAGADISRHLVEITPVGVRVLEELRNR
;
A
#
# COMPACT_ATOMS: atom_id res chain seq x y z
N MET A 1 -4.00 2.12 -16.37
CA MET A 1 -4.19 3.55 -15.99
C MET A 1 -5.33 3.65 -14.98
N SER A 2 -5.33 4.68 -14.13
CA SER A 2 -6.31 4.97 -13.06
C SER A 2 -6.44 3.91 -11.96
N THR A 3 -5.81 4.16 -10.80
CA THR A 3 -6.36 3.67 -9.52
C THR A 3 -7.86 3.93 -9.54
N PRO A 4 -8.73 2.95 -9.19
CA PRO A 4 -10.17 3.13 -9.23
C PRO A 4 -10.52 4.43 -8.50
N THR A 5 -10.87 5.44 -9.28
CA THR A 5 -11.07 6.78 -8.74
C THR A 5 -12.40 6.77 -8.02
N VAL A 6 -12.39 7.04 -6.71
CA VAL A 6 -13.62 7.30 -5.99
C VAL A 6 -14.35 8.42 -6.72
N PRO A 7 -15.57 8.19 -7.21
CA PRO A 7 -16.27 9.22 -7.94
C PRO A 7 -16.53 10.40 -6.98
N LEU A 8 -16.29 11.63 -7.46
CA LEU A 8 -16.25 12.84 -6.63
C LEU A 8 -17.44 12.95 -5.67
N HIS A 9 -18.65 12.63 -6.13
CA HIS A 9 -19.87 12.66 -5.32
C HIS A 9 -19.83 11.77 -4.07
N ARG A 10 -19.10 10.66 -4.09
CA ARG A 10 -18.92 9.75 -2.93
C ARG A 10 -17.87 10.27 -1.95
N ALA A 11 -16.90 11.04 -2.44
CA ALA A 11 -15.84 11.63 -1.61
C ALA A 11 -16.28 12.95 -0.96
N LEU A 12 -17.20 13.70 -1.58
CA LEU A 12 -17.61 15.03 -1.11
C LEU A 12 -18.13 15.03 0.33
N ALA A 13 -19.06 14.14 0.68
CA ALA A 13 -19.65 14.09 2.01
C ALA A 13 -18.61 13.84 3.13
N PRO A 14 -17.77 12.79 3.07
CA PRO A 14 -16.74 12.58 4.09
C PRO A 14 -15.67 13.69 4.08
N SER A 15 -15.32 14.26 2.92
CA SER A 15 -14.38 15.39 2.87
C SER A 15 -14.92 16.66 3.53
N LEU A 16 -16.18 17.02 3.31
CA LEU A 16 -16.84 18.14 3.98
C LEU A 16 -16.96 17.91 5.49
N GLY A 17 -17.26 16.67 5.88
CA GLY A 17 -17.31 16.28 7.27
C GLY A 17 -15.94 16.40 7.97
N ILE A 18 -14.86 15.95 7.33
CA ILE A 18 -13.49 16.15 7.83
C ILE A 18 -13.18 17.65 7.97
N ALA A 19 -13.50 18.46 6.96
CA ALA A 19 -13.32 19.91 7.02
C ALA A 19 -14.08 20.53 8.21
N ALA A 20 -15.36 20.19 8.39
CA ALA A 20 -16.18 20.65 9.51
C ALA A 20 -15.59 20.21 10.87
N SER A 21 -15.05 18.98 10.95
CA SER A 21 -14.38 18.47 12.15
C SER A 21 -13.24 19.37 12.58
N PHE A 22 -12.32 19.68 11.65
CA PHE A 22 -11.19 20.56 11.90
C PHE A 22 -11.63 21.98 12.24
N THR A 23 -12.63 22.53 11.55
CA THR A 23 -13.19 23.85 11.86
C THR A 23 -13.75 23.91 13.28
N LEU A 24 -14.52 22.89 13.70
CA LEU A 24 -15.15 22.87 15.02
C LEU A 24 -14.15 22.67 16.16
N LEU A 25 -13.16 21.77 15.99
CA LEU A 25 -12.05 21.60 16.94
C LEU A 25 -11.31 22.94 17.13
N HIS A 26 -11.14 23.68 16.04
CA HIS A 26 -10.44 24.96 16.06
C HIS A 26 -11.23 26.08 16.76
N LEU A 27 -12.57 26.09 16.65
CA LEU A 27 -13.44 27.03 17.36
C LEU A 27 -13.55 26.73 18.88
N GLY A 28 -12.72 25.83 19.41
CA GLY A 28 -12.79 25.37 20.80
C GLY A 28 -13.97 24.45 21.08
N MET A 29 -14.75 24.10 20.04
CA MET A 29 -15.89 23.19 20.14
C MET A 29 -15.41 21.73 20.03
N VAL A 30 -14.57 21.32 20.98
CA VAL A 30 -13.86 20.04 20.96
C VAL A 30 -14.82 18.86 20.78
N LEU A 31 -15.91 18.81 21.56
CA LEU A 31 -16.89 17.72 21.47
C LEU A 31 -17.58 17.68 20.09
N ALA A 32 -17.97 18.84 19.55
CA ALA A 32 -18.63 18.91 18.25
C ALA A 32 -17.68 18.51 17.11
N GLY A 33 -16.41 18.89 17.20
CA GLY A 33 -15.39 18.50 16.25
C GLY A 33 -15.07 17.01 16.28
N LEU A 34 -15.03 16.39 17.47
CA LEU A 34 -14.88 14.93 17.61
C LEU A 34 -16.10 14.19 17.06
N VAL A 35 -17.33 14.67 17.35
CA VAL A 35 -18.56 14.08 16.80
C VAL A 35 -18.56 14.17 15.27
N ALA A 36 -18.21 15.33 14.70
CA ALA A 36 -18.10 15.49 13.25
C ALA A 36 -17.05 14.53 12.66
N ALA A 37 -15.91 14.31 13.32
CA ALA A 37 -14.89 13.37 12.85
C ALA A 37 -15.40 11.92 12.84
N VAL A 38 -16.07 11.49 13.91
CA VAL A 38 -16.65 10.14 14.02
C VAL A 38 -17.75 9.92 12.97
N VAL A 39 -18.65 10.89 12.80
CA VAL A 39 -19.70 10.83 11.77
C VAL A 39 -19.09 10.77 10.38
N SER A 40 -18.07 11.58 10.10
CA SER A 40 -17.38 11.60 8.80
C SER A 40 -16.68 10.28 8.51
N ALA A 41 -16.03 9.68 9.51
CA ALA A 41 -15.41 8.37 9.40
C ALA A 41 -16.46 7.27 9.15
N GLY A 42 -17.61 7.32 9.84
CA GLY A 42 -18.73 6.41 9.62
C GLY A 42 -19.32 6.54 8.21
N VAL A 43 -19.55 7.76 7.73
CA VAL A 43 -20.01 8.03 6.36
C VAL A 43 -18.99 7.56 5.33
N ALA A 44 -17.69 7.83 5.55
CA ALA A 44 -16.63 7.33 4.69
C ALA A 44 -16.67 5.80 4.60
N PHE A 45 -16.76 5.11 5.75
CA PHE A 45 -16.82 3.64 5.80
C PHE A 45 -18.01 3.05 5.04
N LEU A 46 -19.15 3.74 5.05
CA LEU A 46 -20.38 3.29 4.37
C LEU A 46 -20.38 3.59 2.87
N VAL A 47 -19.84 4.74 2.46
CA VAL A 47 -19.99 5.28 1.10
C VAL A 47 -18.77 4.97 0.22
N LEU A 48 -17.58 4.86 0.81
CA LEU A 48 -16.35 4.57 0.08
C LEU A 48 -16.19 3.06 -0.13
N PRO A 49 -15.72 2.62 -1.31
CA PRO A 49 -15.42 1.22 -1.56
C PRO A 49 -14.42 0.66 -0.54
N ARG A 50 -14.57 -0.61 -0.14
CA ARG A 50 -13.65 -1.25 0.83
C ARG A 50 -12.18 -1.26 0.41
N HIS A 51 -11.89 -1.28 -0.89
CA HIS A 51 -10.52 -1.18 -1.40
C HIS A 51 -9.87 0.20 -1.17
N VAL A 52 -10.63 1.23 -0.81
CA VAL A 52 -10.08 2.54 -0.41
C VAL A 52 -9.41 2.45 0.96
N PHE A 53 -9.89 1.54 1.82
CA PHE A 53 -9.37 1.33 3.17
C PHE A 53 -8.31 0.22 3.24
N SER A 54 -8.01 -0.41 2.11
CA SER A 54 -7.09 -1.53 2.02
C SER A 54 -6.13 -1.24 0.87
N GLY A 55 -4.85 -1.04 1.17
CA GLY A 55 -3.80 -0.86 0.16
C GLY A 55 -3.64 -2.07 -0.78
N GLY A 56 -4.39 -3.15 -0.54
CA GLY A 56 -4.31 -4.40 -1.28
C GLY A 56 -3.03 -5.18 -0.99
N MET A 57 -2.30 -4.81 0.06
CA MET A 57 -1.09 -5.49 0.52
C MET A 57 -1.36 -6.11 1.90
N ASP A 58 -0.81 -7.29 2.13
CA ASP A 58 -0.84 -8.00 3.41
C ASP A 58 0.57 -8.50 3.75
N MET A 59 0.90 -8.60 5.03
CA MET A 59 2.22 -9.01 5.49
C MET A 59 2.06 -10.08 6.57
N MET A 60 2.39 -11.32 6.22
CA MET A 60 2.15 -12.50 7.06
C MET A 60 2.99 -12.50 8.35
N SER A 61 4.17 -11.87 8.31
CA SER A 61 5.06 -11.75 9.45
C SER A 61 5.80 -10.43 9.39
N THR A 62 5.99 -9.80 10.55
CA THR A 62 6.85 -8.62 10.70
C THR A 62 8.12 -9.04 11.44
N SER A 63 9.29 -8.86 10.83
CA SER A 63 10.58 -9.05 11.49
C SER A 63 11.22 -7.71 11.77
N ASP A 64 11.87 -7.53 12.92
CA ASP A 64 12.63 -6.31 13.23
C ASP A 64 13.72 -6.03 12.18
N ALA A 65 14.24 -7.08 11.54
CA ALA A 65 15.21 -6.94 10.46
C ALA A 65 14.64 -6.21 9.23
N ASP A 66 13.32 -6.22 9.03
CA ASP A 66 12.65 -5.60 7.89
C ASP A 66 12.69 -4.06 7.96
N TYR A 67 12.74 -3.51 9.17
CA TYR A 67 12.57 -2.09 9.44
C TYR A 67 13.88 -1.41 9.78
N THR A 68 14.06 -0.18 9.30
CA THR A 68 15.13 0.71 9.80
C THR A 68 14.65 1.53 10.99
N ARG A 69 15.60 2.10 11.76
CA ARG A 69 15.29 3.12 12.76
C ARG A 69 14.49 4.29 12.19
N TRP A 70 14.75 4.66 10.93
CA TRP A 70 14.01 5.71 10.24
C TRP A 70 12.56 5.35 9.95
N ASP A 71 12.23 4.07 9.76
CA ASP A 71 10.85 3.64 9.47
C ASP A 71 9.94 3.75 10.69
N HIS A 72 10.51 3.77 11.90
CA HIS A 72 9.80 3.99 13.14
C HIS A 72 9.49 5.47 13.39
N ILE A 73 10.38 6.38 12.96
CA ILE A 73 10.24 7.83 13.21
C ILE A 73 9.42 8.50 12.10
N ARG A 74 9.55 8.04 10.86
CA ARG A 74 8.88 8.60 9.67
C ARG A 74 7.37 8.77 9.76
N PRO A 75 6.58 7.88 10.40
CA PRO A 75 5.14 8.08 10.57
C PRO A 75 4.80 9.33 11.40
N PHE A 76 5.69 9.72 12.32
CA PHE A 76 5.45 10.81 13.26
C PHE A 76 5.93 12.18 12.74
N LEU A 77 6.90 12.20 11.81
CA LEU A 77 7.40 13.43 11.18
C LEU A 77 6.28 14.33 10.61
N PRO A 78 5.37 13.80 9.77
CA PRO A 78 4.04 14.33 9.52
C PRO A 78 3.39 15.18 10.61
N GLY A 79 2.95 14.53 11.69
CA GLY A 79 2.23 15.16 12.78
C GLY A 79 3.09 16.17 13.53
N ALA A 80 4.38 15.87 13.70
CA ALA A 80 5.32 16.79 14.33
C ALA A 80 5.52 18.07 13.52
N LEU A 81 5.69 17.98 12.19
CA LEU A 81 5.83 19.14 11.30
C LEU A 81 4.54 19.95 11.22
N GLY A 82 3.38 19.28 11.13
CA GLY A 82 2.07 19.94 11.17
C GLY A 82 1.84 20.67 12.49
N PHE A 83 2.13 20.02 13.61
CA PHE A 83 2.00 20.60 14.95
C PHE A 83 2.93 21.81 15.14
N LEU A 84 4.23 21.66 14.85
CA LEU A 84 5.22 22.74 14.96
C LEU A 84 4.89 23.93 14.06
N SER A 85 4.40 23.67 12.84
CA SER A 85 3.93 24.75 11.96
C SER A 85 2.78 25.51 12.59
N GLY A 86 1.78 24.83 13.17
CA GLY A 86 0.66 25.48 13.86
C GLY A 86 1.10 26.29 15.09
N SER A 87 2.13 25.82 15.82
CA SER A 87 2.66 26.50 17.01
C SER A 87 3.38 27.81 16.67
N VAL A 88 4.27 27.79 15.66
CA VAL A 88 5.07 28.97 15.25
C VAL A 88 4.19 30.05 14.60
N LEU A 89 3.10 29.62 13.99
CA LEU A 89 2.18 30.44 13.22
C LEU A 89 1.05 31.06 14.05
N ALA A 90 0.86 30.61 15.29
CA ALA A 90 -0.17 31.09 16.20
C ALA A 90 0.05 32.54 16.68
N ASP A 91 1.31 33.00 16.69
CA ASP A 91 1.69 34.35 17.16
C ASP A 91 1.67 35.41 16.05
N LEU A 92 1.30 35.05 14.80
CA LEU A 92 1.25 35.99 13.69
C LEU A 92 -0.01 36.87 13.74
N PRO A 93 0.12 38.19 13.48
CA PRO A 93 -0.96 39.17 13.67
C PRO A 93 -2.14 39.03 12.71
N THR A 94 -2.04 38.21 11.67
CA THR A 94 -3.13 37.94 10.71
C THR A 94 -3.36 36.44 10.57
N PRO A 95 -4.22 35.85 11.41
CA PRO A 95 -4.56 34.42 11.37
C PRO A 95 -5.03 33.97 9.98
N SER A 96 -5.78 34.82 9.27
CA SER A 96 -6.39 34.53 7.96
C SER A 96 -5.41 34.14 6.85
N VAL A 97 -4.18 34.66 6.87
CA VAL A 97 -3.15 34.35 5.84
C VAL A 97 -2.48 33.01 6.11
N VAL A 98 -2.52 32.55 7.36
CA VAL A 98 -1.72 31.44 7.86
C VAL A 98 -2.46 30.09 7.75
N TRP A 99 -3.80 30.14 7.82
CA TRP A 99 -4.67 28.97 7.73
C TRP A 99 -4.55 28.17 6.43
N PRO A 100 -4.51 28.78 5.23
CA PRO A 100 -4.35 28.03 3.99
C PRO A 100 -3.05 27.20 3.98
N PHE A 101 -1.95 27.75 4.51
CA PHE A 101 -0.67 27.03 4.58
C PHE A 101 -0.70 25.87 5.57
N TYR A 102 -1.35 26.05 6.74
CA TYR A 102 -1.53 24.96 7.70
C TYR A 102 -2.35 23.82 7.10
N PHE A 103 -3.49 24.11 6.46
CA PHE A 103 -4.34 23.11 5.82
C PHE A 103 -3.64 22.38 4.69
N VAL A 104 -2.93 23.10 3.81
CA VAL A 104 -2.13 22.49 2.74
C VAL A 104 -1.02 21.61 3.33
N SER A 105 -0.38 22.04 4.42
CA SER A 105 0.69 21.29 5.07
C SER A 105 0.17 20.01 5.70
N VAL A 106 -0.87 20.07 6.53
CA VAL A 106 -1.49 18.89 7.17
C VAL A 106 -2.06 17.93 6.13
N THR A 107 -2.75 18.45 5.11
CA THR A 107 -3.30 17.62 4.02
C THR A 107 -2.18 16.96 3.22
N GLY A 108 -1.15 17.71 2.84
CA GLY A 108 0.01 17.19 2.11
C GLY A 108 0.75 16.13 2.91
N VAL A 109 0.85 16.32 4.23
CA VAL A 109 1.41 15.36 5.18
C VAL A 109 0.58 14.07 5.25
N ILE A 110 -0.74 14.16 5.36
CA ILE A 110 -1.65 13.01 5.39
C ILE A 110 -1.53 12.23 4.08
N LEU A 111 -1.62 12.91 2.93
CA LEU A 111 -1.47 12.30 1.60
C LEU A 111 -0.10 11.66 1.42
N TRP A 112 0.97 12.31 1.88
CA TRP A 112 2.32 11.77 1.86
C TRP A 112 2.45 10.49 2.69
N SER A 113 1.74 10.43 3.83
CA SER A 113 1.75 9.28 4.73
C SER A 113 1.08 8.06 4.10
N PHE A 114 -0.07 8.25 3.45
CA PHE A 114 -0.72 7.20 2.65
C PHE A 114 0.13 6.77 1.45
N ALA A 115 0.73 7.72 0.72
CA ALA A 115 1.63 7.40 -0.40
C ALA A 115 2.92 6.69 0.04
N ALA A 116 3.35 6.87 1.30
CA ALA A 116 4.53 6.22 1.84
C ALA A 116 4.32 4.73 2.11
N GLU A 117 3.09 4.27 2.36
CA GLU A 117 2.78 2.87 2.68
C GLU A 117 3.18 1.93 1.53
N GLY A 118 2.78 2.24 0.29
CA GLY A 118 3.18 1.46 -0.89
C GLY A 118 4.70 1.45 -1.12
N ARG A 119 5.36 2.60 -0.89
CA ARG A 119 6.83 2.68 -0.99
C ARG A 119 7.54 1.84 0.07
N ARG A 120 6.95 1.73 1.27
CA ARG A 120 7.48 0.88 2.36
C ARG A 120 7.38 -0.59 2.01
N ALA A 121 6.22 -1.06 1.53
CA ALA A 121 6.05 -2.44 1.08
C ALA A 121 7.09 -2.81 0.00
N ALA A 122 7.26 -1.96 -1.02
CA ALA A 122 8.29 -2.14 -2.05
C ALA A 122 9.72 -2.17 -1.48
N ALA A 123 10.03 -1.30 -0.50
CA ALA A 123 11.35 -1.28 0.13
C ALA A 123 11.64 -2.52 0.97
N ILE A 124 10.65 -3.02 1.73
CA ILE A 124 10.78 -4.24 2.52
C ILE A 124 10.86 -5.46 1.60
N GLY A 125 10.00 -5.55 0.58
CA GLY A 125 10.03 -6.62 -0.41
C GLY A 125 11.40 -6.76 -1.09
N ARG A 126 12.04 -5.63 -1.45
CA ARG A 126 13.42 -5.66 -1.98
C ARG A 126 14.44 -6.20 -0.98
N ARG A 127 14.27 -5.96 0.32
CA ARG A 127 15.19 -6.50 1.35
C ARG A 127 14.99 -8.00 1.52
N ARG A 128 13.73 -8.45 1.53
CA ARG A 128 13.40 -9.88 1.58
C ARG A 128 13.90 -10.62 0.35
N ALA A 129 13.74 -10.03 -0.83
CA ALA A 129 14.32 -10.56 -2.07
C ALA A 129 15.84 -10.77 -1.94
N ARG A 130 16.57 -9.76 -1.45
CA ARG A 130 18.03 -9.88 -1.24
C ARG A 130 18.39 -11.00 -0.27
N ARG A 131 17.69 -11.11 0.87
CA ARG A 131 17.93 -12.20 1.83
C ARG A 131 17.60 -13.58 1.25
N ALA A 132 16.52 -13.69 0.48
CA ALA A 132 16.19 -14.92 -0.22
C ALA A 132 17.33 -15.36 -1.16
N LEU A 133 17.97 -14.41 -1.86
CA LEU A 133 19.13 -14.68 -2.70
C LEU A 133 20.40 -15.07 -1.91
N GLU A 134 20.50 -14.69 -0.64
CA GLU A 134 21.62 -15.11 0.22
C GLU A 134 21.41 -16.54 0.74
N GLN A 135 20.15 -16.99 0.87
CA GLN A 135 19.78 -18.25 1.54
C GLN A 135 19.42 -19.40 0.59
N THR A 136 19.01 -19.10 -0.64
CA THR A 136 18.50 -20.10 -1.61
C THR A 136 19.64 -20.69 -2.44
N SER A 137 19.56 -21.95 -2.91
CA SER A 137 20.60 -22.53 -3.79
C SER A 137 20.45 -22.02 -5.24
N LEU A 138 21.51 -22.17 -6.06
CA LEU A 138 21.40 -21.99 -7.52
C LEU A 138 20.60 -23.13 -8.17
N GLU A 139 20.60 -24.31 -7.55
CA GLU A 139 19.87 -25.51 -8.01
C GLU A 139 18.35 -25.31 -8.06
N ASP A 140 17.84 -24.32 -7.33
CA ASP A 140 16.42 -23.97 -7.32
C ASP A 140 15.94 -23.32 -8.63
N ALA A 141 16.87 -22.80 -9.45
CA ALA A 141 16.57 -22.23 -10.77
C ALA A 141 16.58 -23.29 -11.87
N THR A 142 15.64 -24.24 -11.79
CA THR A 142 15.48 -25.29 -12.82
C THR A 142 14.99 -24.71 -14.15
N THR A 143 15.31 -25.37 -15.28
CA THR A 143 14.89 -24.94 -16.62
C THR A 143 13.37 -24.73 -16.70
N THR A 144 12.58 -25.64 -16.14
CA THR A 144 11.11 -25.51 -16.10
C THR A 144 10.64 -24.24 -15.39
N ARG A 145 11.27 -23.87 -14.27
CA ARG A 145 10.92 -22.65 -13.52
C ARG A 145 11.36 -21.40 -14.28
N LEU A 146 12.52 -21.45 -14.91
CA LEU A 146 13.06 -20.36 -15.72
C LEU A 146 12.19 -20.10 -16.95
N ASP A 147 11.78 -21.13 -17.68
CA ASP A 147 10.91 -21.01 -18.86
C ASP A 147 9.53 -20.45 -18.46
N ALA A 148 8.96 -20.94 -17.36
CA ALA A 148 7.70 -20.42 -16.83
C ALA A 148 7.82 -18.96 -16.37
N ALA A 149 8.91 -18.60 -15.69
CA ALA A 149 9.15 -17.23 -15.24
C ALA A 149 9.46 -16.29 -16.40
N ASP A 150 10.05 -16.77 -17.49
CA ASP A 150 10.28 -15.98 -18.70
C ASP A 150 8.96 -15.73 -19.45
N ALA A 151 8.12 -16.75 -19.59
CA ALA A 151 6.79 -16.65 -20.19
C ALA A 151 5.87 -15.67 -19.44
N HIS A 152 6.02 -15.56 -18.11
CA HIS A 152 5.21 -14.68 -17.25
C HIS A 152 6.02 -13.54 -16.61
N ARG A 153 7.07 -13.07 -17.30
CA ARG A 153 8.03 -12.08 -16.79
C ARG A 153 7.39 -10.77 -16.35
N GLU A 154 6.37 -10.30 -17.07
CA GLU A 154 5.66 -9.06 -16.75
C GLU A 154 4.92 -9.14 -15.41
N LEU A 155 4.24 -10.25 -15.16
CA LEU A 155 3.52 -10.49 -13.92
C LEU A 155 4.47 -10.50 -12.72
N LEU A 156 5.59 -11.20 -12.85
CA LEU A 156 6.61 -11.28 -11.80
C LEU A 156 7.28 -9.92 -11.53
N LYS A 157 7.52 -9.12 -12.57
CA LYS A 157 7.98 -7.73 -12.40
C LYS A 157 6.95 -6.88 -11.65
N GLY A 158 5.67 -6.98 -11.99
CA GLY A 158 4.59 -6.29 -11.30
C GLY A 158 4.52 -6.63 -9.81
N LEU A 159 4.62 -7.91 -9.46
CA LEU A 159 4.70 -8.35 -8.06
C LEU A 159 5.94 -7.78 -7.34
N ALA A 160 7.11 -7.81 -7.99
CA ALA A 160 8.34 -7.27 -7.43
C ALA A 160 8.29 -5.74 -7.22
N GLU A 161 7.66 -5.00 -8.13
CA GLU A 161 7.43 -3.56 -8.02
C GLU A 161 6.49 -3.19 -6.87
N LEU A 162 5.44 -3.99 -6.66
CA LEU A 162 4.54 -3.89 -5.51
C LEU A 162 5.22 -4.28 -4.19
N GLY A 163 6.38 -4.95 -4.25
CA GLY A 163 7.07 -5.49 -3.07
C GLY A 163 6.47 -6.77 -2.53
N ALA A 164 5.65 -7.47 -3.32
CA ALA A 164 4.98 -8.71 -2.95
C ALA A 164 5.96 -9.89 -3.00
N VAL A 165 6.88 -9.93 -2.03
CA VAL A 165 7.97 -10.90 -1.95
C VAL A 165 7.99 -11.52 -0.56
N ASP A 166 8.04 -12.85 -0.52
CA ASP A 166 8.34 -13.68 0.66
C ASP A 166 7.61 -13.22 1.94
N GLY A 167 6.33 -13.55 2.05
CA GLY A 167 5.49 -13.17 3.18
C GLY A 167 4.87 -11.77 3.06
N ILE A 168 5.22 -10.99 2.03
CA ILE A 168 4.47 -9.79 1.62
C ILE A 168 3.62 -10.16 0.42
N ARG A 169 2.31 -9.99 0.54
CA ARG A 169 1.32 -10.46 -0.43
C ARG A 169 0.53 -9.30 -1.01
N ALA A 170 0.32 -9.33 -2.32
CA ALA A 170 -0.59 -8.43 -3.00
C ALA A 170 -1.92 -9.13 -3.29
N ARG A 171 -3.04 -8.43 -3.16
CA ARG A 171 -4.34 -8.88 -3.64
C ARG A 171 -4.32 -8.99 -5.16
N MET A 172 -5.01 -9.98 -5.72
CA MET A 172 -5.13 -10.16 -7.16
C MET A 172 -5.67 -8.92 -7.87
N TRP A 173 -6.70 -8.25 -7.32
CA TRP A 173 -7.22 -6.99 -7.87
C TRP A 173 -6.18 -5.87 -7.90
N ARG A 174 -5.25 -5.87 -6.92
CA ARG A 174 -4.19 -4.86 -6.81
C ARG A 174 -3.11 -5.11 -7.86
N LEU A 175 -2.72 -6.36 -8.05
CA LEU A 175 -1.79 -6.78 -9.11
C LEU A 175 -2.39 -6.52 -10.50
N ALA A 176 -3.63 -6.92 -10.72
CA ALA A 176 -4.34 -6.72 -11.99
C ALA A 176 -4.46 -5.23 -12.34
N GLY A 177 -4.81 -4.39 -11.36
CA GLY A 177 -4.84 -2.93 -11.53
C GLY A 177 -3.47 -2.30 -11.77
N HIS A 178 -2.39 -2.88 -11.21
CA HIS A 178 -1.02 -2.44 -11.46
C HIS A 178 -0.56 -2.78 -12.88
N LEU A 179 -0.97 -3.94 -13.40
CA LEU A 179 -0.66 -4.42 -14.74
C LEU A 179 -1.61 -3.87 -15.83
N ASP A 180 -2.68 -3.17 -15.46
CA ASP A 180 -3.75 -2.73 -16.37
C ASP A 180 -4.44 -3.89 -17.10
N ARG A 181 -4.66 -5.00 -16.38
CA ARG A 181 -5.23 -6.26 -16.90
C ARG A 181 -6.43 -6.71 -16.09
N GLU A 182 -7.23 -7.61 -16.66
CA GLU A 182 -8.38 -8.20 -15.95
C GLU A 182 -7.95 -9.30 -14.98
N VAL A 183 -8.66 -9.38 -13.84
CA VAL A 183 -8.39 -10.35 -12.77
C VAL A 183 -8.37 -11.82 -13.25
N PRO A 184 -9.31 -12.30 -14.08
CA PRO A 184 -9.30 -13.69 -14.53
C PRO A 184 -8.04 -14.07 -15.31
N GLY A 185 -7.59 -13.21 -16.24
CA GLY A 185 -6.38 -13.47 -17.01
C GLY A 185 -5.11 -13.47 -16.14
N VAL A 186 -5.01 -12.54 -15.18
CA VAL A 186 -3.90 -12.54 -14.22
C VAL A 186 -3.96 -13.78 -13.32
N HIS A 187 -5.15 -14.23 -12.92
CA HIS A 187 -5.32 -15.41 -12.08
C HIS A 187 -4.82 -16.69 -12.76
N GLU A 188 -5.07 -16.86 -14.06
CA GLU A 188 -4.58 -18.02 -14.83
C GLU A 188 -3.05 -18.08 -14.88
N GLU A 189 -2.39 -16.95 -15.12
CA GLU A 189 -0.92 -16.86 -15.11
C GLU A 189 -0.34 -17.11 -13.72
N VAL A 190 -0.95 -16.53 -12.67
CA VAL A 190 -0.56 -16.82 -11.28
C VAL A 190 -0.67 -18.31 -11.00
N ARG A 191 -1.73 -18.98 -11.47
CA ARG A 191 -1.92 -20.42 -11.26
C ARG A 191 -0.83 -21.25 -11.95
N ALA A 192 -0.42 -20.86 -13.17
CA ALA A 192 0.69 -21.51 -13.88
C ALA A 192 2.01 -21.37 -13.10
N LEU A 193 2.33 -20.17 -12.63
CA LEU A 193 3.52 -19.92 -11.81
C LEU A 193 3.46 -20.60 -10.43
N GLN A 194 2.27 -20.75 -9.86
CA GLN A 194 2.05 -21.42 -8.59
C GLN A 194 2.38 -22.91 -8.69
N GLN A 195 2.00 -23.57 -9.80
CA GLN A 195 2.25 -24.99 -10.03
C GLN A 195 3.75 -25.33 -10.02
N VAL A 196 4.61 -24.39 -10.45
CA VAL A 196 6.07 -24.56 -10.46
C VAL A 196 6.76 -23.99 -9.20
N GLY A 197 5.99 -23.41 -8.28
CA GLY A 197 6.46 -22.89 -6.98
C GLY A 197 7.16 -21.53 -7.04
N VAL A 198 7.05 -20.80 -8.15
CA VAL A 198 7.65 -19.46 -8.32
C VAL A 198 6.84 -18.40 -7.55
N VAL A 199 5.53 -18.59 -7.42
CA VAL A 199 4.64 -17.72 -6.64
C VAL A 199 3.85 -18.52 -5.61
N GLY A 200 3.56 -17.88 -4.47
CA GLY A 200 2.65 -18.38 -3.45
C GLY A 200 1.27 -17.74 -3.59
N VAL A 201 0.22 -18.52 -3.32
CA VAL A 201 -1.17 -18.01 -3.30
C VAL A 201 -1.83 -18.41 -1.98
N SER A 202 -2.48 -17.45 -1.34
CA SER A 202 -3.29 -17.66 -0.14
C SER A 202 -4.74 -17.23 -0.39
N THR A 203 -5.68 -18.07 0.05
CA THR A 203 -7.13 -17.86 -0.08
C THR A 203 -7.84 -17.67 1.26
N VAL A 204 -7.08 -17.57 2.36
CA VAL A 204 -7.54 -17.67 3.77
C VAL A 204 -8.72 -16.73 4.09
N ASP A 205 -8.78 -15.55 3.48
CA ASP A 205 -9.79 -14.52 3.72
C ASP A 205 -10.59 -14.13 2.47
N ALA A 206 -10.38 -14.86 1.37
CA ALA A 206 -10.96 -14.58 0.06
C ALA A 206 -12.11 -15.53 -0.30
N GLY A 207 -12.12 -16.75 0.26
CA GLY A 207 -13.10 -17.77 -0.13
C GLY A 207 -13.01 -18.08 -1.63
N ALA A 208 -14.12 -17.99 -2.34
CA ALA A 208 -14.18 -18.21 -3.79
C ALA A 208 -13.92 -16.95 -4.64
N ASP A 209 -13.74 -15.78 -4.02
CA ASP A 209 -13.51 -14.52 -4.74
C ASP A 209 -12.04 -14.41 -5.17
N ILE A 210 -11.76 -14.80 -6.43
CA ILE A 210 -10.41 -14.78 -7.02
C ILE A 210 -9.76 -13.40 -6.99
N SER A 211 -10.55 -12.32 -6.99
CA SER A 211 -10.02 -10.95 -6.94
C SER A 211 -9.34 -10.65 -5.61
N ARG A 212 -9.72 -11.37 -4.55
CA ARG A 212 -9.19 -11.22 -3.20
C ARG A 212 -8.07 -12.19 -2.87
N HIS A 213 -7.76 -13.14 -3.75
CA HIS A 213 -6.61 -14.03 -3.52
C HIS A 213 -5.34 -13.21 -3.28
N LEU A 214 -4.55 -13.63 -2.31
CA LEU A 214 -3.28 -13.02 -1.95
C LEU A 214 -2.15 -13.74 -2.68
N VAL A 215 -1.28 -13.01 -3.35
CA VAL A 215 -0.21 -13.54 -4.20
C VAL A 215 1.13 -12.93 -3.81
N GLU A 216 2.19 -13.74 -3.78
CA GLU A 216 3.56 -13.31 -3.48
C GLU A 216 4.57 -14.07 -4.33
N ILE A 217 5.75 -13.48 -4.56
CA ILE A 217 6.92 -14.19 -5.10
C ILE A 217 7.55 -14.98 -3.95
N THR A 218 7.77 -16.28 -4.16
CA THR A 218 8.44 -17.14 -3.18
C THR A 218 9.96 -16.89 -3.17
N PRO A 219 10.71 -17.32 -2.14
CA PRO A 219 12.17 -17.28 -2.18
C PRO A 219 12.77 -17.95 -3.42
N VAL A 220 12.19 -19.07 -3.85
CA VAL A 220 12.55 -19.77 -5.10
C VAL A 220 12.28 -18.87 -6.31
N GLY A 221 11.12 -18.23 -6.38
CA GLY A 221 10.78 -17.32 -7.47
C GLY A 221 11.72 -16.12 -7.57
N VAL A 222 12.20 -15.59 -6.44
CA VAL A 222 13.21 -14.53 -6.42
C VAL A 222 14.52 -15.02 -7.03
N ARG A 223 14.98 -16.22 -6.67
CA ARG A 223 16.19 -16.83 -7.25
C ARG A 223 16.05 -17.04 -8.76
N VAL A 224 14.91 -17.54 -9.22
CA VAL A 224 14.60 -17.75 -10.64
C VAL A 224 14.64 -16.42 -11.41
N LEU A 225 14.07 -15.35 -10.85
CA LEU A 225 14.10 -14.01 -11.45
C LEU A 225 15.51 -13.42 -11.53
N GLU A 226 16.32 -13.63 -10.50
CA GLU A 226 17.72 -13.19 -10.49
C GLU A 226 18.52 -13.90 -11.57
N GLU A 227 18.35 -15.21 -11.71
CA GLU A 227 19.02 -16.01 -12.73
C GLU A 227 18.59 -15.60 -14.14
N LEU A 228 17.30 -15.35 -14.38
CA LEU A 228 16.80 -14.82 -15.66
C LEU A 228 17.36 -13.44 -16.00
N ARG A 229 17.71 -12.62 -15.01
CA ARG A 229 18.30 -11.29 -15.23
C ARG A 229 19.79 -11.38 -15.60
N ASN A 230 20.47 -12.42 -15.15
CA ASN A 230 21.90 -12.62 -15.37
C ASN A 230 22.22 -13.37 -16.68
N ARG A 231 21.19 -13.84 -17.39
CA ARG A 231 21.27 -14.42 -18.74
C ARG A 231 21.09 -13.36 -19.81
#